data_AF-A0A7V3M5P0-F1
#
_entry.id   AF-A0A7V3M5P0-F1
#
_cell.length_a   1.000
_cell.length_b   1.000
_cell.length_c   1.000
_cell.angle_alpha   90.00
_cell.angle_beta   90.00
_cell.angle_gamma   90.00
#
_symmetry.space_group_name_H-M   'P 1'
#
loop_
_entity.id
_entity.type
_entity.pdbx_description
1 polymer ?
#
loop_
_entity_poly.entity_id
_entity_poly.type
_entity_poly.pdbx_seq_one_letter_code
_entity_poly.pdbx_strand_id
1 'polypeptide(L)'
;MVKKLIFLPLLFSILSCQFSKEKIANYYLNKAEAISKNEEVSTDEIDKFYLYLSKALDYDKNLYRAVELSDKMAQESMKAGYFKASELNMELIKKYLRLNPYSFNIYLNLISVYSIKGDIINIEDLSNQLNSLYVKSEDKLNKIRIKMLIQTSYCNILPWLESKGYLSMNTNPDETINNLSKYVNYANKIFNLKKEIEEEKELAEKVEKEIYYAYEIAEKEALKNMDEIKRNISLEEMLSKDQNYSKALDFFLNGNIQLAKKQYPNARIYYKSALSNFPDLINAKKQILETDFQESMSKAITRKDLSGIALPLYGYNQKIKEIAEEAEEKKSQIPFISDDKFLSEIYALKAAILTSILTVDNKLPQKRKLKMKEEIEDALDKSIKLYPQNKMAKDIFERFRENENKEK
;
A
#
# COMPACT_ATOMS: atom_id res chain seq x y z
N MET A 1 -46.69 -51.17 22.21
CA MET A 1 -46.55 -50.42 20.94
C MET A 1 -47.17 -49.02 21.07
N VAL A 2 -46.75 -48.22 22.06
CA VAL A 2 -47.31 -46.87 22.34
C VAL A 2 -46.17 -45.94 22.77
N LYS A 3 -45.38 -45.44 21.82
CA LYS A 3 -44.34 -44.40 22.05
C LYS A 3 -44.21 -43.38 20.91
N LYS A 4 -45.15 -43.33 19.95
CA LYS A 4 -45.02 -42.49 18.73
C LYS A 4 -45.93 -41.25 18.65
N LEU A 5 -46.78 -40.94 19.64
CA LEU A 5 -47.76 -39.84 19.51
C LEU A 5 -47.42 -38.51 20.23
N ILE A 6 -46.32 -38.43 20.99
CA ILE A 6 -46.00 -37.22 21.78
C ILE A 6 -45.11 -36.21 21.00
N PHE A 7 -44.58 -36.57 19.84
CA PHE A 7 -43.69 -35.67 19.05
C PHE A 7 -44.42 -34.67 18.13
N LEU A 8 -45.71 -34.85 17.86
CA LEU A 8 -46.45 -34.04 16.88
C LEU A 8 -46.83 -32.62 17.38
N PRO A 9 -47.24 -32.39 18.64
CA PRO A 9 -47.59 -31.05 19.13
C PRO A 9 -46.35 -30.15 19.28
N LEU A 10 -45.19 -30.74 19.63
CA LEU A 10 -43.93 -30.02 19.80
C LEU A 10 -43.43 -29.43 18.47
N LEU A 11 -43.55 -30.20 17.37
CA LEU A 11 -43.21 -29.77 16.01
C LEU A 11 -44.08 -28.59 15.54
N PHE A 12 -45.38 -28.58 15.87
CA PHE A 12 -46.29 -27.48 15.51
C PHE A 12 -46.04 -26.19 16.33
N SER A 13 -45.65 -26.30 17.60
CA SER A 13 -45.24 -25.15 18.41
C SER A 13 -43.90 -24.53 17.97
N ILE A 14 -42.98 -25.33 17.40
CA ILE A 14 -41.71 -24.81 16.88
C ILE A 14 -41.92 -24.09 15.53
N LEU A 15 -42.76 -24.65 14.65
CA LEU A 15 -43.07 -24.07 13.33
C LEU A 15 -43.85 -22.76 13.42
N SER A 16 -44.79 -22.64 14.35
CA SER A 16 -45.57 -21.40 14.56
C SER A 16 -44.74 -20.24 15.14
N CYS A 17 -43.70 -20.56 15.93
CA CYS A 17 -42.75 -19.57 16.46
C CYS A 17 -41.79 -19.05 15.37
N GLN A 18 -41.49 -19.85 14.35
CA GLN A 18 -40.65 -19.44 13.22
C GLN A 18 -41.41 -18.52 12.24
N PHE A 19 -42.67 -18.84 11.94
CA PHE A 19 -43.52 -18.05 11.04
C PHE A 19 -43.85 -16.65 11.58
N SER A 20 -43.99 -16.51 12.91
CA SER A 20 -44.20 -15.21 13.55
C SER A 20 -42.95 -14.34 13.55
N LYS A 21 -41.76 -14.93 13.76
CA LYS A 21 -40.49 -14.22 13.65
C LYS A 21 -40.21 -13.70 12.25
N GLU A 22 -40.45 -14.51 11.22
CA GLU A 22 -40.25 -14.12 9.82
C GLU A 22 -41.15 -12.93 9.42
N LYS A 23 -42.42 -12.92 9.84
CA LYS A 23 -43.31 -11.77 9.63
C LYS A 23 -42.82 -10.50 10.30
N ILE A 24 -42.28 -10.60 11.52
CA ILE A 24 -41.75 -9.44 12.25
C ILE A 24 -40.44 -8.96 11.60
N ALA A 25 -39.57 -9.87 11.17
CA ALA A 25 -38.36 -9.52 10.41
C ALA A 25 -38.73 -8.75 9.14
N ASN A 26 -39.67 -9.26 8.34
CA ASN A 26 -40.17 -8.62 7.14
C ASN A 26 -40.82 -7.26 7.42
N TYR A 27 -41.55 -7.12 8.53
CA TYR A 27 -42.10 -5.83 8.95
C TYR A 27 -41.02 -4.76 9.15
N TYR A 28 -39.93 -5.10 9.85
CA TYR A 28 -38.84 -4.16 10.05
C TYR A 28 -38.01 -3.94 8.78
N LEU A 29 -37.79 -4.97 7.96
CA LEU A 29 -37.14 -4.84 6.67
C LEU A 29 -37.91 -3.88 5.75
N ASN A 30 -39.22 -4.05 5.64
CA ASN A 30 -40.08 -3.17 4.81
C ASN A 30 -40.05 -1.71 5.30
N LYS A 31 -39.91 -1.48 6.61
CA LYS A 31 -39.73 -0.12 7.15
C LYS A 31 -38.39 0.49 6.74
N ALA A 32 -37.31 -0.29 6.77
CA ALA A 32 -36.02 0.16 6.27
C ALA A 32 -36.06 0.44 4.76
N GLU A 33 -36.68 -0.46 3.98
CA GLU A 33 -36.84 -0.27 2.54
C GLU A 33 -37.62 0.99 2.19
N ALA A 34 -38.68 1.31 2.95
CA ALA A 34 -39.45 2.52 2.76
C ALA A 34 -38.59 3.78 2.91
N ILE A 35 -37.68 3.82 3.89
CA ILE A 35 -36.74 4.92 4.07
C ILE A 35 -35.77 5.00 2.89
N SER A 36 -35.23 3.87 2.42
CA SER A 36 -34.27 3.83 1.30
C SER A 36 -34.83 4.22 -0.07
N LYS A 37 -36.16 4.36 -0.19
CA LYS A 37 -36.83 4.75 -1.44
C LYS A 37 -37.09 6.25 -1.53
N ASN A 38 -36.87 7.00 -0.45
CA ASN A 38 -37.04 8.45 -0.46
C ASN A 38 -35.85 9.10 -1.20
N GLU A 39 -36.13 10.12 -2.00
CA GLU A 39 -35.09 10.88 -2.74
C GLU A 39 -34.21 11.72 -1.79
N GLU A 40 -34.80 12.22 -0.70
CA GLU A 40 -34.10 12.92 0.37
C GLU A 40 -34.35 12.18 1.70
N VAL A 41 -33.27 11.74 2.33
CA VAL A 41 -33.31 11.03 3.62
C VAL A 41 -32.55 11.85 4.65
N SER A 42 -33.22 12.23 5.74
CA SER A 42 -32.59 12.96 6.85
C SER A 42 -31.64 12.06 7.66
N THR A 43 -30.70 12.66 8.38
CA THR A 43 -29.77 11.94 9.25
C THR A 43 -30.48 11.08 10.31
N ASP A 44 -31.57 11.57 10.88
CA ASP A 44 -32.41 10.82 11.83
C ASP A 44 -33.11 9.61 11.19
N GLU A 45 -33.50 9.72 9.93
CA GLU A 45 -34.09 8.61 9.17
C GLU A 45 -33.05 7.55 8.84
N ILE A 46 -31.81 7.95 8.55
CA ILE A 46 -30.68 7.01 8.36
C ILE A 46 -30.42 6.23 9.66
N ASP A 47 -30.40 6.89 10.82
CA ASP A 47 -30.23 6.20 12.11
C ASP A 47 -31.39 5.21 12.37
N LYS A 48 -32.64 5.61 12.08
CA LYS A 48 -33.81 4.73 12.17
C LYS A 48 -33.75 3.56 11.19
N PHE A 49 -33.24 3.79 9.99
CA PHE A 49 -33.05 2.77 8.96
C PHE A 49 -32.13 1.66 9.48
N TYR A 50 -30.95 1.99 10.02
CA TYR A 50 -30.04 1.00 10.59
C TYR A 50 -30.62 0.30 11.83
N LEU A 51 -31.38 1.03 12.66
CA LEU A 51 -32.11 0.43 13.77
C LEU A 51 -33.14 -0.61 13.29
N TYR A 52 -33.89 -0.33 12.22
CA TYR A 52 -34.84 -1.28 11.66
C TYR A 52 -34.17 -2.50 11.06
N LEU A 53 -33.07 -2.33 10.32
CA LEU A 53 -32.30 -3.47 9.81
C LEU A 53 -31.73 -4.32 10.96
N SER A 54 -31.20 -3.68 12.00
CA SER A 54 -30.70 -4.36 13.18
C SER A 54 -31.80 -5.18 13.87
N LYS A 55 -33.00 -4.61 14.03
CA LYS A 55 -34.17 -5.34 14.56
C LYS A 55 -34.58 -6.48 13.64
N ALA A 56 -34.60 -6.28 12.32
CA ALA A 56 -34.94 -7.33 11.37
C ALA A 56 -34.02 -8.55 11.56
N LEU A 57 -32.71 -8.33 11.74
CA LEU A 57 -31.73 -9.38 12.02
C LEU A 57 -31.92 -10.10 13.37
N ASP A 58 -32.51 -9.45 14.38
CA ASP A 58 -32.83 -10.12 15.65
C ASP A 58 -33.95 -11.16 15.49
N TYR A 59 -34.86 -10.95 14.54
CA TYR A 59 -35.98 -11.85 14.27
C TYR A 59 -35.66 -12.89 13.18
N ASP A 60 -34.97 -12.50 12.10
CA ASP A 60 -34.46 -13.39 11.08
C ASP A 60 -32.95 -13.19 10.90
N LYS A 61 -32.19 -14.19 11.36
CA LYS A 61 -30.73 -14.16 11.35
C LYS A 61 -30.16 -14.24 9.94
N ASN A 62 -30.85 -14.89 8.99
CA ASN A 62 -30.34 -15.18 7.66
C ASN A 62 -30.72 -14.11 6.62
N LEU A 63 -31.00 -12.88 7.06
CA LEU A 63 -31.52 -11.82 6.21
C LEU A 63 -30.42 -11.11 5.41
N TYR A 64 -29.86 -11.77 4.39
CA TYR A 64 -28.82 -11.19 3.52
C TYR A 64 -29.23 -9.84 2.90
N ARG A 65 -30.53 -9.69 2.59
CA ARG A 65 -31.11 -8.45 2.05
C ARG A 65 -30.87 -7.24 2.95
N ALA A 66 -30.79 -7.43 4.27
CA ALA A 66 -30.47 -6.35 5.20
C ALA A 66 -29.05 -5.81 4.96
N VAL A 67 -28.10 -6.67 4.62
CA VAL A 67 -26.71 -6.29 4.33
C VAL A 67 -26.61 -5.51 3.00
N GLU A 68 -27.33 -5.96 1.96
CA GLU A 68 -27.36 -5.23 0.69
C GLU A 68 -27.95 -3.82 0.83
N LEU A 69 -29.07 -3.70 1.55
CA LEU A 69 -29.72 -2.42 1.80
C LEU A 69 -28.82 -1.51 2.62
N SER A 70 -28.14 -2.04 3.63
CA SER A 70 -27.25 -1.26 4.48
C SER A 70 -26.04 -0.71 3.74
N ASP A 71 -25.46 -1.49 2.82
CA ASP A 71 -24.34 -1.05 1.99
C ASP A 71 -24.77 0.06 1.02
N LYS A 72 -25.93 -0.09 0.38
CA LYS A 72 -26.47 0.93 -0.52
C LYS A 72 -26.71 2.26 0.22
N MET A 73 -27.38 2.20 1.37
CA MET A 73 -27.63 3.39 2.19
C MET A 73 -26.32 4.05 2.65
N ALA A 74 -25.32 3.27 3.04
CA ALA A 74 -24.02 3.81 3.43
C ALA A 74 -23.35 4.59 2.29
N GLN A 75 -23.34 4.03 1.07
CA GLN A 75 -22.75 4.68 -0.09
C GLN A 75 -23.46 5.98 -0.47
N GLU A 76 -24.80 5.98 -0.46
CA GLU A 76 -25.61 7.19 -0.75
C GLU A 76 -25.41 8.26 0.32
N SER A 77 -25.43 7.86 1.59
CA SER A 77 -25.22 8.77 2.74
C SER A 77 -23.83 9.38 2.75
N MET A 78 -22.79 8.60 2.41
CA MET A 78 -21.42 9.11 2.32
C MET A 78 -21.28 10.15 1.20
N LYS A 79 -21.94 9.95 0.05
CA LYS A 79 -21.96 10.95 -1.04
C LYS A 79 -22.66 12.25 -0.62
N ALA A 80 -23.64 12.16 0.27
CA ALA A 80 -24.32 13.31 0.88
C ALA A 80 -23.55 13.93 2.08
N GLY A 81 -22.37 13.40 2.43
CA GLY A 81 -21.53 13.94 3.51
C GLY A 81 -21.81 13.41 4.91
N TYR A 82 -22.70 12.41 5.07
CA TYR A 82 -23.00 11.81 6.38
C TYR A 82 -22.14 10.57 6.65
N PHE A 83 -20.95 10.78 7.21
CA PHE A 83 -19.95 9.72 7.45
C PHE A 83 -20.39 8.66 8.49
N LYS A 84 -21.21 9.03 9.47
CA LYS A 84 -21.71 8.12 10.53
C LYS A 84 -22.52 6.94 9.97
N ALA A 85 -23.13 7.07 8.78
CA ALA A 85 -23.76 5.95 8.10
C ALA A 85 -22.80 4.79 7.81
N SER A 86 -21.53 5.09 7.48
CA SER A 86 -20.53 4.04 7.28
C SER A 86 -20.22 3.27 8.56
N GLU A 87 -20.25 3.93 9.72
CA GLU A 87 -20.02 3.28 11.03
C GLU A 87 -21.19 2.36 11.38
N LEU A 88 -22.42 2.85 11.22
CA LEU A 88 -23.65 2.07 11.45
C LEU A 88 -23.75 0.84 10.52
N ASN A 89 -23.33 1.00 9.25
CA ASN A 89 -23.22 -0.11 8.32
C ASN A 89 -22.24 -1.16 8.83
N MET A 90 -21.06 -0.74 9.29
CA MET A 90 -20.06 -1.65 9.82
C MET A 90 -20.54 -2.40 11.05
N GLU A 91 -21.28 -1.74 11.96
CA GLU A 91 -21.87 -2.39 13.12
C GLU A 91 -22.91 -3.45 12.73
N LEU A 92 -23.77 -3.13 11.75
CA LEU A 92 -24.76 -4.07 11.24
C LEU A 92 -24.10 -5.29 10.59
N ILE A 93 -23.07 -5.09 9.77
CA ILE A 93 -22.34 -6.19 9.13
C ILE A 93 -21.64 -7.06 10.18
N LYS A 94 -20.99 -6.45 11.19
CA LYS A 94 -20.39 -7.19 12.31
C LYS A 94 -21.45 -8.00 13.07
N LYS A 95 -22.64 -7.44 13.29
CA LYS A 95 -23.78 -8.19 13.88
C LYS A 95 -24.19 -9.36 13.00
N TYR A 96 -24.34 -9.14 11.70
CA TYR A 96 -24.68 -10.19 10.73
C TYR A 96 -23.66 -11.33 10.73
N LEU A 97 -22.35 -11.03 10.72
CA LEU A 97 -21.29 -12.04 10.75
C LEU A 97 -21.24 -12.84 12.06
N ARG A 98 -21.61 -12.25 13.20
CA ARG A 98 -21.75 -13.02 14.45
C ARG A 98 -22.88 -14.04 14.39
N LEU A 99 -23.96 -13.70 13.69
CA LEU A 99 -25.12 -14.58 13.50
C LEU A 99 -24.86 -15.62 12.41
N ASN A 100 -24.10 -15.25 11.38
CA ASN A 100 -23.80 -16.06 10.19
C ASN A 100 -22.28 -16.10 9.94
N PRO A 101 -21.53 -16.84 10.77
CA PRO A 101 -20.06 -16.81 10.72
C PRO A 101 -19.49 -17.35 9.40
N TYR A 102 -20.26 -18.15 8.65
CA TYR A 102 -19.84 -18.73 7.37
C TYR A 102 -20.36 -17.95 6.15
N SER A 103 -20.81 -16.71 6.33
CA SER A 103 -21.17 -15.82 5.21
C SER A 103 -19.91 -15.25 4.54
N PHE A 104 -19.15 -16.12 3.86
CA PHE A 104 -17.83 -15.82 3.29
C PHE A 104 -17.83 -14.65 2.30
N ASN A 105 -18.89 -14.49 1.49
CA ASN A 105 -19.03 -13.36 0.57
C ASN A 105 -19.09 -12.01 1.30
N ILE A 106 -19.63 -11.99 2.53
CA ILE A 106 -19.65 -10.76 3.34
C ILE A 106 -18.24 -10.42 3.84
N TYR A 107 -17.44 -11.43 4.25
CA TYR A 107 -16.03 -11.21 4.55
C TYR A 107 -15.28 -10.67 3.34
N LEU A 108 -15.49 -11.26 2.16
CA LEU A 108 -14.85 -10.81 0.93
C LEU A 108 -15.18 -9.34 0.60
N ASN A 109 -16.45 -8.95 0.72
CA ASN A 109 -16.88 -7.57 0.51
C ASN A 109 -16.22 -6.61 1.51
N LEU A 110 -16.13 -6.98 2.78
CA LEU A 110 -15.43 -6.18 3.79
C LEU A 110 -13.93 -6.03 3.48
N ILE A 111 -13.25 -7.12 3.08
CA ILE A 111 -11.84 -7.05 2.67
C ILE A 111 -11.67 -6.05 1.53
N SER A 112 -12.53 -6.10 0.52
CA SER A 112 -12.50 -5.17 -0.62
C SER A 112 -12.70 -3.72 -0.18
N VAL A 113 -13.73 -3.44 0.64
CA VAL A 113 -14.02 -2.09 1.15
C VAL A 113 -12.85 -1.53 1.97
N TYR A 114 -12.29 -2.32 2.88
CA TYR A 114 -11.16 -1.87 3.70
C TYR A 114 -9.87 -1.73 2.91
N SER A 115 -9.65 -2.60 1.92
CA SER A 115 -8.50 -2.52 1.01
C SER A 115 -8.52 -1.24 0.21
N ILE A 116 -9.66 -0.86 -0.39
CA ILE A 116 -9.78 0.41 -1.14
C ILE A 116 -9.45 1.62 -0.27
N LYS A 117 -9.82 1.57 1.02
CA LYS A 117 -9.57 2.65 1.99
C LYS A 117 -8.15 2.63 2.59
N GLY A 118 -7.38 1.57 2.41
CA GLY A 118 -6.10 1.39 3.10
C GLY A 118 -6.21 1.23 4.62
N ASP A 119 -7.35 0.71 5.07
CA ASP A 119 -7.67 0.49 6.48
C ASP A 119 -7.06 -0.82 6.99
N ILE A 120 -5.73 -0.82 7.11
CA ILE A 120 -4.94 -1.98 7.52
C ILE A 120 -5.47 -2.58 8.82
N ILE A 121 -5.82 -1.74 9.81
CA ILE A 121 -6.27 -2.18 11.14
C ILE A 121 -7.53 -3.04 11.02
N ASN A 122 -8.54 -2.58 10.28
CA ASN A 122 -9.75 -3.36 10.12
C ASN A 122 -9.56 -4.62 9.26
N ILE A 123 -8.62 -4.63 8.30
CA ILE A 123 -8.26 -5.86 7.57
C ILE A 123 -7.58 -6.86 8.51
N GLU A 124 -6.69 -6.40 9.39
CA GLU A 124 -6.04 -7.22 10.42
C GLU A 124 -7.08 -7.82 11.38
N ASP A 125 -8.00 -7.01 11.91
CA ASP A 125 -9.09 -7.47 12.77
C ASP A 125 -9.98 -8.50 12.08
N LEU A 126 -10.26 -8.33 10.79
CA LEU A 126 -11.04 -9.28 10.00
C LEU A 126 -10.28 -10.60 9.82
N SER A 127 -8.98 -10.53 9.52
CA SER A 127 -8.12 -11.72 9.41
C SER A 127 -8.02 -12.48 10.74
N ASN A 128 -7.99 -11.78 11.88
CA ASN A 128 -8.00 -12.38 13.22
C ASN A 128 -9.32 -13.08 13.54
N GLN A 129 -10.45 -12.48 13.13
CA GLN A 129 -11.77 -13.11 13.23
C GLN A 129 -11.85 -14.38 12.37
N LEU A 130 -11.34 -14.33 11.14
CA LEU A 130 -11.25 -15.48 10.25
C LEU A 130 -10.34 -16.58 10.82
N ASN A 131 -9.17 -16.24 11.39
CA ASN A 131 -8.31 -17.21 12.09
C ASN A 131 -9.04 -17.88 13.26
N SER A 132 -9.83 -17.12 14.03
CA SER A 132 -10.64 -17.67 15.11
C SER A 132 -11.73 -18.63 14.61
N LEU A 133 -12.28 -18.34 13.43
CA LEU A 133 -13.25 -19.21 12.76
C LEU A 133 -12.59 -20.47 12.18
N TYR A 134 -11.37 -20.36 11.64
CA TYR A 134 -10.59 -21.48 11.12
C TYR A 134 -10.40 -22.57 12.18
N VAL A 135 -10.03 -22.17 13.40
CA VAL A 135 -9.83 -23.08 14.53
C VAL A 135 -11.13 -23.81 14.92
N LYS A 136 -12.27 -23.12 14.81
CA LYS A 136 -13.60 -23.64 15.20
C LYS A 136 -14.27 -24.49 14.11
N SER A 137 -13.88 -24.32 12.84
CA SER A 137 -14.50 -25.03 11.73
C SER A 137 -14.09 -26.50 11.73
N GLU A 138 -15.06 -27.40 11.66
CA GLU A 138 -14.82 -28.84 11.45
C GLU A 138 -14.84 -29.21 9.96
N ASP A 139 -15.57 -28.44 9.15
CA ASP A 139 -15.64 -28.65 7.71
C ASP A 139 -14.36 -28.21 7.02
N LYS A 140 -13.77 -29.14 6.24
CA LYS A 140 -12.56 -28.90 5.45
C LYS A 140 -12.80 -27.84 4.38
N LEU A 141 -13.96 -27.83 3.73
CA LEU A 141 -14.23 -26.85 2.67
C LEU A 141 -14.33 -25.44 3.26
N ASN A 142 -14.97 -25.28 4.42
CA ASN A 142 -14.93 -24.03 5.17
C ASN A 142 -13.50 -23.63 5.59
N LYS A 143 -12.65 -24.57 6.01
CA LYS A 143 -11.25 -24.26 6.33
C LYS A 143 -10.49 -23.69 5.13
N ILE A 144 -10.65 -24.26 3.93
CA ILE A 144 -9.97 -23.74 2.75
C ILE A 144 -10.50 -22.36 2.34
N ARG A 145 -11.81 -22.10 2.45
CA ARG A 145 -12.41 -20.77 2.21
C ARG A 145 -11.82 -19.73 3.15
N ILE A 146 -11.70 -20.09 4.43
CA ILE A 146 -11.14 -19.21 5.45
C ILE A 146 -9.66 -18.91 5.16
N LYS A 147 -8.85 -19.92 4.81
CA LYS A 147 -7.45 -19.74 4.39
C LYS A 147 -7.34 -18.76 3.22
N MET A 148 -8.15 -18.96 2.17
CA MET A 148 -8.19 -18.07 1.01
C MET A 148 -8.52 -16.63 1.41
N LEU A 149 -9.55 -16.40 2.22
CA LEU A 149 -9.92 -15.05 2.68
C LEU A 149 -8.85 -14.40 3.57
N ILE A 150 -8.18 -15.18 4.43
CA ILE A 150 -7.05 -14.68 5.23
C ILE A 150 -5.91 -14.27 4.31
N GLN A 151 -5.56 -15.11 3.32
CA GLN A 151 -4.51 -14.77 2.37
C GLN A 151 -4.88 -13.55 1.53
N THR A 152 -6.12 -13.45 1.03
CA THR A 152 -6.64 -12.24 0.36
C THR A 152 -6.47 -11.01 1.26
N SER A 153 -6.77 -11.12 2.56
CA SER A 153 -6.59 -10.02 3.53
C SER A 153 -5.12 -9.59 3.59
N TYR A 154 -4.18 -10.53 3.77
CA TYR A 154 -2.75 -10.21 3.83
C TYR A 154 -2.21 -9.65 2.52
N CYS A 155 -2.62 -10.20 1.37
CA CYS A 155 -2.25 -9.69 0.05
C CYS A 155 -2.69 -8.24 -0.14
N ASN A 156 -3.87 -7.86 0.39
CA ASN A 156 -4.35 -6.48 0.33
C ASN A 156 -3.64 -5.55 1.34
N ILE A 157 -3.04 -6.07 2.41
CA ILE A 157 -2.25 -5.27 3.37
C ILE A 157 -0.89 -4.86 2.79
N LEU A 158 -0.22 -5.76 2.06
CA LEU A 158 1.16 -5.56 1.57
C LEU A 158 1.38 -4.23 0.82
N PRO A 159 0.61 -3.87 -0.23
CA PRO A 159 0.83 -2.62 -0.98
C PRO A 159 0.66 -1.36 -0.13
N TRP A 160 -0.22 -1.41 0.87
CA TRP A 160 -0.42 -0.29 1.79
C TRP A 160 0.73 -0.12 2.78
N LEU A 161 1.30 -1.23 3.28
CA LEU A 161 2.51 -1.17 4.11
C LEU A 161 3.71 -0.66 3.32
N GLU A 162 3.87 -1.09 2.07
CA GLU A 162 4.91 -0.57 1.18
C GLU A 162 4.75 0.95 0.96
N SER A 163 3.54 1.39 0.65
CA SER A 163 3.25 2.81 0.42
C SER A 163 3.48 3.65 1.68
N LYS A 164 2.99 3.21 2.84
CA LYS A 164 3.21 3.89 4.13
C LYS A 164 4.69 3.89 4.52
N GLY A 165 5.37 2.76 4.32
CA GLY A 165 6.80 2.61 4.50
C GLY A 165 7.57 3.64 3.68
N TYR A 166 7.34 3.68 2.37
CA TYR A 166 7.97 4.63 1.46
C TYR A 166 7.72 6.10 1.86
N LEU A 167 6.48 6.48 2.19
CA LEU A 167 6.14 7.85 2.58
C LEU A 167 6.80 8.26 3.91
N SER A 168 6.96 7.31 4.84
CA SER A 168 7.58 7.57 6.14
C SER A 168 9.09 7.79 6.07
N MET A 169 9.77 7.37 4.99
CA MET A 169 11.24 7.43 4.89
C MET A 169 11.85 8.83 5.03
N ASN A 170 11.07 9.87 4.74
CA ASN A 170 11.49 11.27 4.79
C ASN A 170 10.90 12.03 5.99
N THR A 171 10.13 11.35 6.85
CA THR A 171 9.36 11.99 7.93
C THR A 171 9.46 11.29 9.28
N ASN A 172 9.51 9.95 9.30
CA ASN A 172 9.42 9.14 10.50
C ASN A 172 10.21 7.81 10.35
N PRO A 173 11.46 7.73 10.87
CA PRO A 173 12.31 6.55 10.73
C PRO A 173 11.73 5.31 11.42
N ASP A 174 11.16 5.48 12.62
CA ASP A 174 10.56 4.39 13.40
C ASP A 174 9.39 3.76 12.65
N GLU A 175 8.57 4.58 11.99
CA GLU A 175 7.47 4.11 11.16
C GLU A 175 7.95 3.37 9.91
N THR A 176 9.06 3.79 9.29
CA THR A 176 9.67 3.04 8.18
C THR A 176 10.09 1.64 8.62
N ILE A 177 10.80 1.56 9.75
CA ILE A 177 11.30 0.29 10.30
C ILE A 177 10.13 -0.62 10.73
N ASN A 178 9.13 -0.06 11.42
CA ASN A 178 7.95 -0.81 11.84
C ASN A 178 7.16 -1.33 10.64
N ASN A 179 6.97 -0.52 9.60
CA ASN A 179 6.30 -0.96 8.37
C ASN A 179 7.10 -2.04 7.64
N LEU A 180 8.45 -2.00 7.64
CA LEU A 180 9.28 -3.06 7.06
C LEU A 180 9.08 -4.39 7.79
N SER A 181 9.14 -4.38 9.12
CA SER A 181 8.94 -5.61 9.91
C SER A 181 7.53 -6.19 9.68
N LYS A 182 6.49 -5.34 9.69
CA LYS A 182 5.12 -5.77 9.35
C LYS A 182 5.01 -6.32 7.94
N TYR A 183 5.61 -5.65 6.96
CA TYR A 183 5.61 -6.06 5.56
C TYR A 183 6.19 -7.47 5.41
N VAL A 184 7.36 -7.71 6.00
CA VAL A 184 8.03 -9.03 5.97
C VAL A 184 7.22 -10.10 6.68
N ASN A 185 6.62 -9.79 7.83
CA ASN A 185 5.72 -10.70 8.53
C ASN A 185 4.53 -11.11 7.66
N TYR A 186 3.87 -10.17 6.98
CA TYR A 186 2.75 -10.47 6.08
C TYR A 186 3.18 -11.23 4.83
N ALA A 187 4.33 -10.88 4.22
CA ALA A 187 4.88 -11.62 3.09
C ALA A 187 5.11 -13.10 3.45
N ASN A 188 5.73 -13.37 4.61
CA ASN A 188 5.95 -14.73 5.09
C ASN A 188 4.64 -15.48 5.36
N LYS A 189 3.63 -14.82 5.94
CA LYS A 189 2.29 -15.41 6.13
C LYS A 189 1.63 -15.77 4.80
N ILE A 190 1.78 -14.93 3.77
CA ILE A 190 1.25 -15.21 2.43
C ILE A 190 1.95 -16.41 1.82
N PHE A 191 3.29 -16.51 1.89
CA PHE A 191 4.02 -17.67 1.37
C PHE A 191 3.62 -18.97 2.05
N ASN A 192 3.43 -18.95 3.38
CA ASN A 192 2.99 -20.12 4.12
C ASN A 192 1.56 -20.53 3.73
N LEU A 193 0.62 -19.59 3.70
CA LEU A 193 -0.77 -19.88 3.32
C LEU A 193 -0.88 -20.35 1.87
N LYS A 194 -0.10 -19.77 0.95
CA LYS A 194 -0.04 -20.21 -0.44
C LYS A 194 0.31 -21.69 -0.52
N LYS A 195 1.40 -22.10 0.16
CA LYS A 195 1.83 -23.49 0.21
C LYS A 195 0.74 -24.40 0.78
N GLU A 196 0.12 -23.99 1.89
CA GLU A 196 -0.96 -24.75 2.51
C GLU A 196 -2.20 -24.90 1.62
N ILE A 197 -2.54 -23.89 0.81
CA ILE A 197 -3.65 -23.94 -0.14
C ILE A 197 -3.31 -24.80 -1.34
N GLU A 198 -2.07 -24.74 -1.84
CA GLU A 198 -1.56 -25.58 -2.93
C GLU A 198 -1.55 -27.07 -2.56
N GLU A 199 -1.24 -27.42 -1.30
CA GLU A 199 -1.34 -28.78 -0.77
C GLU A 199 -2.79 -29.31 -0.76
N GLU A 200 -3.78 -28.42 -0.71
CA GLU A 200 -5.21 -28.73 -0.71
C GLU A 200 -5.91 -28.35 -2.03
N LYS A 201 -5.18 -28.34 -3.16
CA LYS A 201 -5.65 -27.82 -4.46
C LYS A 201 -7.00 -28.38 -4.93
N GLU A 202 -7.24 -29.68 -4.81
CA GLU A 202 -8.53 -30.29 -5.21
C GLU A 202 -9.72 -29.76 -4.42
N LEU A 203 -9.49 -29.32 -3.18
CA LEU A 203 -10.51 -28.72 -2.33
C LEU A 203 -10.64 -27.22 -2.62
N ALA A 204 -9.53 -26.54 -2.88
CA ALA A 204 -9.48 -25.15 -3.31
C ALA A 204 -10.31 -24.92 -4.58
N GLU A 205 -10.24 -25.83 -5.57
CA GLU A 205 -11.02 -25.75 -6.81
C GLU A 205 -12.54 -25.91 -6.61
N LYS A 206 -12.99 -26.36 -5.43
CA LYS A 206 -14.42 -26.50 -5.08
C LYS A 206 -14.99 -25.28 -4.36
N VAL A 207 -14.15 -24.30 -4.03
CA VAL A 207 -14.58 -23.04 -3.42
C VAL A 207 -15.41 -22.23 -4.43
N GLU A 208 -16.33 -21.41 -3.94
CA GLU A 208 -17.13 -20.50 -4.75
C GLU A 208 -16.21 -19.64 -5.63
N LYS A 209 -16.59 -19.46 -6.90
CA LYS A 209 -15.76 -18.80 -7.91
C LYS A 209 -15.36 -17.39 -7.49
N GLU A 210 -16.26 -16.67 -6.83
CA GLU A 210 -16.04 -15.31 -6.36
C GLU A 210 -14.87 -15.23 -5.36
N ILE A 211 -14.82 -16.17 -4.41
CA ILE A 211 -13.74 -16.24 -3.41
C ILE A 211 -12.44 -16.70 -4.07
N TYR A 212 -12.52 -17.74 -4.91
CA TYR A 212 -11.34 -18.27 -5.61
C TYR A 212 -10.68 -17.21 -6.49
N TYR A 213 -11.47 -16.49 -7.31
CA TYR A 213 -10.93 -15.45 -8.18
C TYR A 213 -10.39 -14.25 -7.39
N ALA A 214 -11.06 -13.82 -6.34
CA ALA A 214 -10.55 -12.73 -5.51
C ALA A 214 -9.23 -13.10 -4.83
N TYR A 215 -9.10 -14.34 -4.37
CA TYR A 215 -7.85 -14.91 -3.86
C TYR A 215 -6.75 -14.89 -4.93
N GLU A 216 -7.00 -15.44 -6.12
CA GLU A 216 -6.01 -15.55 -7.20
C GLU A 216 -5.52 -14.17 -7.67
N ILE A 217 -6.44 -13.22 -7.85
CA ILE A 217 -6.11 -11.85 -8.25
C ILE A 217 -5.29 -11.15 -7.17
N ALA A 218 -5.71 -11.23 -5.90
CA ALA A 218 -5.00 -10.59 -4.80
C ALA A 218 -3.60 -11.15 -4.62
N GLU A 219 -3.43 -12.48 -4.71
CA GLU A 219 -2.13 -13.12 -4.65
C GLU A 219 -1.23 -12.68 -5.81
N LYS A 220 -1.73 -12.74 -7.05
CA LYS A 220 -0.96 -12.37 -8.24
C LYS A 220 -0.49 -10.91 -8.18
N GLU A 221 -1.36 -10.01 -7.73
CA GLU A 221 -1.03 -8.59 -7.60
C GLU A 221 -0.02 -8.34 -6.47
N ALA A 222 -0.23 -8.95 -5.30
CA ALA A 222 0.67 -8.79 -4.16
C ALA A 222 2.06 -9.39 -4.41
N LEU A 223 2.14 -10.47 -5.19
CA LEU A 223 3.38 -11.18 -5.48
C LEU A 223 3.99 -10.85 -6.86
N LYS A 224 3.49 -9.82 -7.56
CA LYS A 224 3.96 -9.46 -8.91
C LYS A 224 5.46 -9.12 -8.95
N ASN A 225 5.99 -8.52 -7.89
CA ASN A 225 7.38 -8.07 -7.78
C ASN A 225 8.15 -8.91 -6.74
N MET A 226 8.33 -10.20 -7.02
CA MET A 226 9.00 -11.13 -6.08
C MET A 226 10.40 -10.70 -5.67
N ASP A 227 11.16 -10.05 -6.55
CA ASP A 227 12.52 -9.60 -6.25
C ASP A 227 12.52 -8.46 -5.22
N GLU A 228 11.54 -7.56 -5.28
CA GLU A 228 11.37 -6.49 -4.29
C GLU A 228 10.98 -7.05 -2.92
N ILE A 229 10.09 -8.05 -2.89
CA ILE A 229 9.70 -8.75 -1.67
C ILE A 229 10.92 -9.40 -1.02
N LYS A 230 11.68 -10.20 -1.79
CA LYS A 230 12.90 -10.88 -1.30
C LYS A 230 13.93 -9.88 -0.78
N ARG A 231 14.09 -8.74 -1.46
CA ARG A 231 14.99 -7.67 -1.03
C ARG A 231 14.54 -7.10 0.32
N ASN A 232 13.27 -6.73 0.47
CA ASN A 232 12.76 -6.23 1.75
C ASN A 232 12.94 -7.26 2.88
N ILE A 233 12.71 -8.55 2.62
CA ILE A 233 13.00 -9.63 3.59
C ILE A 233 14.49 -9.64 3.96
N SER A 234 15.39 -9.63 2.99
CA SER A 234 16.84 -9.60 3.23
C SER A 234 17.28 -8.35 4.00
N LEU A 235 16.68 -7.19 3.76
CA LEU A 235 17.00 -5.95 4.46
C LEU A 235 16.49 -5.98 5.91
N GLU A 236 15.34 -6.60 6.18
CA GLU A 236 14.83 -6.79 7.55
C GLU A 236 15.68 -7.79 8.33
N GLU A 237 16.12 -8.86 7.68
CA GLU A 237 17.08 -9.80 8.28
C GLU A 237 18.42 -9.12 8.58
N MET A 238 18.92 -8.28 7.67
CA MET A 238 20.14 -7.53 7.89
C MET A 238 19.95 -6.51 9.02
N LEU A 239 18.79 -5.85 9.10
CA LEU A 239 18.44 -4.92 10.18
C LEU A 239 18.45 -5.59 11.55
N SER A 240 18.00 -6.84 11.66
CA SER A 240 17.96 -7.59 12.92
C SER A 240 19.30 -8.21 13.31
N LYS A 241 20.15 -8.55 12.34
CA LYS A 241 21.43 -9.26 12.56
C LYS A 241 22.65 -8.34 12.60
N ASP A 242 22.63 -7.22 11.87
CA ASP A 242 23.78 -6.31 11.72
C ASP A 242 23.49 -4.95 12.37
N GLN A 243 24.10 -4.72 13.54
CA GLN A 243 23.98 -3.46 14.27
C GLN A 243 24.54 -2.26 13.50
N ASN A 244 25.55 -2.46 12.66
CA ASN A 244 26.15 -1.39 11.87
C ASN A 244 25.20 -0.97 10.74
N TYR A 245 24.61 -1.93 10.04
CA TYR A 245 23.56 -1.62 9.06
C TYR A 245 22.35 -0.96 9.72
N SER A 246 21.91 -1.43 10.89
CA SER A 246 20.80 -0.82 11.64
C SER A 246 21.05 0.66 11.96
N LYS A 247 22.22 0.98 12.51
CA LYS A 247 22.63 2.38 12.75
C LYS A 247 22.75 3.17 11.45
N ALA A 248 23.28 2.58 10.40
CA ALA A 248 23.45 3.25 9.11
C ALA A 248 22.09 3.61 8.49
N LEU A 249 21.11 2.70 8.57
CA LEU A 249 19.75 2.94 8.10
C LEU A 249 19.08 4.07 8.90
N ASP A 250 19.18 4.06 10.24
CA ASP A 250 18.65 5.14 11.08
C ASP A 250 19.27 6.50 10.72
N PHE A 251 20.60 6.56 10.60
CA PHE A 251 21.27 7.79 10.18
C PHE A 251 20.85 8.22 8.76
N PHE A 252 20.69 7.28 7.82
CA PHE A 252 20.21 7.59 6.48
C PHE A 252 18.81 8.20 6.48
N LEU A 253 17.86 7.60 7.21
CA LEU A 253 16.48 8.09 7.30
C LEU A 253 16.42 9.46 7.97
N ASN A 254 17.19 9.67 9.04
CA ASN A 254 17.32 10.99 9.66
C ASN A 254 17.95 12.03 8.71
N GLY A 255 18.92 11.62 7.90
CA GLY A 255 19.49 12.46 6.83
C GLY A 255 18.43 12.93 5.85
N ASN A 256 17.52 12.06 5.43
CA ASN A 256 16.41 12.41 4.54
C ASN A 256 15.46 13.45 5.15
N ILE A 257 15.16 13.34 6.45
CA ILE A 257 14.34 14.32 7.16
C ILE A 257 15.01 15.70 7.15
N GLN A 258 16.32 15.75 7.37
CA GLN A 258 17.06 17.02 7.33
C GLN A 258 17.13 17.59 5.91
N LEU A 259 17.32 16.73 4.90
CA LEU A 259 17.33 17.14 3.49
C LEU A 259 15.97 17.71 3.07
N ALA A 260 14.86 17.08 3.47
CA ALA A 260 13.50 17.57 3.21
C ALA A 260 13.26 18.96 3.83
N LYS A 261 13.87 19.23 5.00
CA LYS A 261 13.87 20.55 5.66
C LYS A 261 14.88 21.54 5.09
N LYS A 262 15.61 21.16 4.03
CA LYS A 262 16.72 21.93 3.42
C LYS A 262 17.85 22.27 4.40
N GLN A 263 18.03 21.45 5.44
CA GLN A 263 19.13 21.58 6.40
C GLN A 263 20.36 20.81 5.90
N TYR A 264 20.94 21.27 4.78
CA TYR A 264 22.00 20.55 4.06
C TYR A 264 23.21 20.15 4.92
N PRO A 265 23.75 21.00 5.83
CA PRO A 265 24.86 20.60 6.68
C PRO A 265 24.51 19.41 7.60
N ASN A 266 23.30 19.42 8.18
CA ASN A 266 22.82 18.36 9.06
C ASN A 266 22.59 17.06 8.27
N ALA A 267 21.92 17.16 7.11
CA ALA A 267 21.71 16.02 6.21
C ALA A 267 23.04 15.33 5.86
N ARG A 268 24.05 16.13 5.48
CA ARG A 268 25.40 15.62 5.16
C ARG A 268 26.04 14.89 6.34
N ILE A 269 25.93 15.41 7.57
CA ILE A 269 26.47 14.76 8.77
C ILE A 269 25.84 13.38 8.92
N TYR A 270 24.51 13.30 8.86
CA TYR A 270 23.77 12.04 8.96
C TYR A 270 24.20 11.03 7.88
N TYR A 271 24.27 11.42 6.61
CA TYR A 271 24.70 10.49 5.56
C TYR A 271 26.17 10.05 5.70
N LYS A 272 27.06 10.93 6.18
CA LYS A 272 28.44 10.55 6.49
C LYS A 272 28.51 9.58 7.68
N SER A 273 27.68 9.78 8.69
CA SER A 273 27.54 8.84 9.81
C SER A 273 27.00 7.49 9.34
N ALA A 274 26.06 7.48 8.39
CA ALA A 274 25.57 6.26 7.76
C ALA A 274 26.71 5.49 7.08
N LEU A 275 27.50 6.16 6.23
CA LEU A 275 28.67 5.54 5.57
C LEU A 275 29.78 5.14 6.54
N SER A 276 29.90 5.81 7.69
CA SER A 276 30.89 5.44 8.70
C SER A 276 30.53 4.14 9.41
N ASN A 277 29.23 3.81 9.50
CA ASN A 277 28.76 2.54 10.06
C ASN A 277 28.68 1.45 8.97
N PHE A 278 28.20 1.80 7.77
CA PHE A 278 28.06 0.87 6.64
C PHE A 278 28.63 1.50 5.36
N PRO A 279 29.93 1.33 5.08
CA PRO A 279 30.63 2.01 3.97
C PRO A 279 30.08 1.70 2.58
N ASP A 280 29.48 0.54 2.42
CA ASP A 280 28.90 0.08 1.16
C ASP A 280 27.52 0.65 0.88
N LEU A 281 26.95 1.49 1.76
CA LEU A 281 25.61 2.07 1.60
C LEU A 281 25.53 3.04 0.42
N ILE A 282 25.40 2.51 -0.80
CA ILE A 282 25.40 3.28 -2.06
C ILE A 282 24.34 4.39 -2.05
N ASN A 283 23.19 4.14 -1.44
CA ASN A 283 22.12 5.13 -1.29
C ASN A 283 22.61 6.37 -0.51
N ALA A 284 23.43 6.20 0.53
CA ALA A 284 23.98 7.33 1.28
C ALA A 284 25.04 8.11 0.46
N LYS A 285 25.86 7.42 -0.35
CA LYS A 285 26.78 8.07 -1.30
C LYS A 285 26.01 8.97 -2.28
N LYS A 286 24.93 8.44 -2.87
CA LYS A 286 24.02 9.19 -3.75
C LYS A 286 23.42 10.40 -3.03
N GLN A 287 22.94 10.23 -1.80
CA GLN A 287 22.30 11.33 -1.07
C GLN A 287 23.27 12.44 -0.63
N ILE A 288 24.53 12.13 -0.33
CA ILE A 288 25.56 13.16 -0.08
C ILE A 288 25.75 14.02 -1.34
N LEU A 289 25.88 13.37 -2.50
CA LEU A 289 26.05 14.08 -3.76
C LEU A 289 24.84 14.96 -4.09
N GLU A 290 23.63 14.44 -3.92
CA GLU A 290 22.40 15.20 -4.11
C GLU A 290 22.32 16.39 -3.14
N THR A 291 22.67 16.19 -1.87
CA THR A 291 22.70 17.25 -0.85
C THR A 291 23.66 18.37 -1.23
N ASP A 292 24.88 18.01 -1.66
CA ASP A 292 25.92 18.97 -2.06
C ASP A 292 25.52 19.74 -3.33
N PHE A 293 24.91 19.06 -4.30
CA PHE A 293 24.38 19.66 -5.52
C PHE A 293 23.24 20.64 -5.20
N GLN A 294 22.24 20.22 -4.43
CA GLN A 294 21.11 21.07 -4.05
C GLN A 294 21.55 22.29 -3.24
N GLU A 295 22.48 22.15 -2.29
CA GLU A 295 23.02 23.27 -1.52
C GLU A 295 23.74 24.28 -2.42
N SER A 296 24.57 23.81 -3.34
CA SER A 296 25.32 24.67 -4.27
C SER A 296 24.37 25.43 -5.20
N MET A 297 23.37 24.74 -5.77
CA MET A 297 22.34 25.37 -6.59
C MET A 297 21.52 26.39 -5.80
N SER A 298 21.12 26.05 -4.57
CA SER A 298 20.37 26.96 -3.69
C SER A 298 21.16 28.23 -3.37
N LYS A 299 22.44 28.12 -3.05
CA LYS A 299 23.33 29.27 -2.82
C LYS A 299 23.49 30.14 -4.05
N ALA A 300 23.69 29.53 -5.22
CA ALA A 300 23.88 30.25 -6.47
C ALA A 300 22.62 31.05 -6.86
N ILE A 301 21.44 30.43 -6.76
CA ILE A 301 20.15 31.07 -7.01
C ILE A 301 19.92 32.22 -6.01
N THR A 302 20.18 32.00 -4.72
CA THR A 302 19.99 33.02 -3.67
C THR A 302 20.91 34.23 -3.87
N ARG A 303 22.16 34.00 -4.30
CA ARG A 303 23.14 35.05 -4.57
C ARG A 303 22.99 35.70 -5.95
N LYS A 304 22.12 35.15 -6.81
CA LYS A 304 22.03 35.49 -8.24
C LYS A 304 23.38 35.45 -8.95
N ASP A 305 24.25 34.53 -8.52
CA ASP A 305 25.61 34.39 -9.02
C ASP A 305 25.91 32.92 -9.28
N LEU A 306 26.07 32.59 -10.56
CA LEU A 306 26.36 31.24 -11.05
C LEU A 306 27.86 31.01 -11.23
N SER A 307 28.70 32.04 -11.12
CA SER A 307 30.13 31.95 -11.45
C SER A 307 30.88 30.98 -10.54
N GLY A 308 30.46 30.87 -9.28
CA GLY A 308 31.09 30.01 -8.27
C GLY A 308 30.73 28.52 -8.33
N ILE A 309 29.77 28.10 -9.17
CA ILE A 309 29.29 26.70 -9.16
C ILE A 309 29.77 25.84 -10.33
N ALA A 310 30.37 26.42 -11.37
CA ALA A 310 30.85 25.67 -12.54
C ALA A 310 31.83 24.54 -12.15
N LEU A 311 32.87 24.85 -11.37
CA LEU A 311 33.87 23.88 -10.95
C LEU A 311 33.29 22.76 -10.05
N PRO A 312 32.48 23.06 -9.00
CA PRO A 312 31.77 22.02 -8.25
C PRO A 312 30.92 21.09 -9.11
N LEU A 313 30.21 21.61 -10.11
CA LEU A 313 29.34 20.80 -10.98
C LEU A 313 30.12 19.73 -11.77
N TYR A 314 31.33 20.03 -12.25
CA TYR A 314 32.19 19.03 -12.88
C TYR A 314 32.60 17.93 -11.90
N GLY A 315 32.91 18.29 -10.66
CA GLY A 315 33.19 17.31 -9.59
C GLY A 315 31.98 16.43 -9.28
N TYR A 316 30.77 17.00 -9.30
CA TYR A 316 29.54 16.24 -9.13
C TYR A 316 29.28 15.28 -10.30
N ASN A 317 29.54 15.73 -11.54
CA ASN A 317 29.40 14.89 -12.73
C ASN A 317 30.36 13.70 -12.74
N GLN A 318 31.56 13.85 -12.20
CA GLN A 318 32.46 12.71 -12.03
C GLN A 318 31.90 11.72 -10.99
N LYS A 319 31.54 12.22 -9.80
CA LYS A 319 31.02 11.37 -8.71
C LYS A 319 29.73 10.63 -9.09
N ILE A 320 28.82 11.26 -9.83
CA ILE A 320 27.57 10.58 -10.23
C ILE A 320 27.84 9.45 -11.23
N LYS A 321 28.88 9.54 -12.05
CA LYS A 321 29.29 8.45 -12.96
C LYS A 321 29.82 7.26 -12.16
N GLU A 322 30.69 7.51 -11.19
CA GLU A 322 31.20 6.49 -10.26
C GLU A 322 30.06 5.82 -9.49
N ILE A 323 29.10 6.60 -8.98
CA ILE A 323 27.92 6.07 -8.27
C ILE A 323 27.02 5.26 -9.21
N ALA A 324 26.83 5.69 -10.46
CA ALA A 324 26.02 4.96 -11.42
C ALA A 324 26.60 3.59 -11.76
N GLU A 325 27.92 3.51 -11.96
CA GLU A 325 28.64 2.25 -12.20
C GLU A 325 28.50 1.31 -10.98
N GLU A 326 28.72 1.82 -9.76
CA GLU A 326 28.62 1.01 -8.54
C GLU A 326 27.17 0.56 -8.24
N ALA A 327 26.17 1.38 -8.60
CA ALA A 327 24.76 1.08 -8.35
C ALA A 327 24.19 -0.04 -9.22
N GLU A 328 24.75 -0.27 -10.42
CA GLU A 328 24.36 -1.41 -11.27
C GLU A 328 24.67 -2.75 -10.61
N GLU A 329 25.73 -2.81 -9.79
CA GLU A 329 26.14 -4.01 -9.06
C GLU A 329 25.48 -4.10 -7.67
N LYS A 330 25.55 -3.02 -6.87
CA LYS A 330 25.17 -3.05 -5.45
C LYS A 330 23.67 -2.92 -5.19
N LYS A 331 22.90 -2.41 -6.16
CA LYS A 331 21.44 -2.26 -6.07
C LYS A 331 21.00 -1.39 -4.89
N SER A 332 19.68 -1.24 -4.68
CA SER A 332 19.15 -0.41 -3.59
C SER A 332 19.19 -1.16 -2.26
N GLN A 333 19.88 -0.58 -1.27
CA GLN A 333 20.01 -1.14 0.08
C GLN A 333 19.05 -0.50 1.09
N ILE A 334 18.02 0.21 0.60
CA ILE A 334 17.06 0.90 1.44
C ILE A 334 15.65 0.29 1.24
N PRO A 335 14.90 0.01 2.32
CA PRO A 335 13.55 -0.53 2.24
C PRO A 335 12.63 0.30 1.34
N PHE A 336 11.70 -0.35 0.64
CA PHE A 336 10.65 0.31 -0.17
C PHE A 336 11.13 1.21 -1.32
N ILE A 337 12.43 1.21 -1.63
CA ILE A 337 12.98 1.78 -2.87
C ILE A 337 13.44 0.64 -3.76
N SER A 338 12.71 0.39 -4.85
CA SER A 338 13.11 -0.60 -5.86
C SER A 338 14.43 -0.25 -6.53
N ASP A 339 15.11 -1.26 -7.06
CA ASP A 339 16.40 -1.09 -7.75
C ASP A 339 16.25 -0.17 -8.98
N ASP A 340 15.18 -0.38 -9.76
CA ASP A 340 14.87 0.44 -10.93
C ASP A 340 14.60 1.90 -10.54
N LYS A 341 13.87 2.13 -9.45
CA LYS A 341 13.63 3.49 -8.94
C LYS A 341 14.95 4.14 -8.48
N PHE A 342 15.78 3.41 -7.74
CA PHE A 342 17.06 3.92 -7.27
C PHE A 342 18.00 4.29 -8.43
N LEU A 343 18.17 3.40 -9.40
CA LEU A 343 18.94 3.66 -10.61
C LEU A 343 18.36 4.81 -11.42
N SER A 344 17.03 4.86 -11.56
CA SER A 344 16.33 5.95 -12.24
C SER A 344 16.63 7.31 -11.60
N GLU A 345 16.66 7.40 -10.27
CA GLU A 345 17.01 8.64 -9.56
C GLU A 345 18.48 9.05 -9.78
N ILE A 346 19.41 8.10 -9.85
CA ILE A 346 20.83 8.37 -10.17
C ILE A 346 20.95 8.97 -11.57
N TYR A 347 20.30 8.36 -12.56
CA TYR A 347 20.31 8.84 -13.94
C TYR A 347 19.63 10.22 -14.08
N ALA A 348 18.54 10.45 -13.36
CA ALA A 348 17.89 11.77 -13.30
C ALA A 348 18.82 12.83 -12.69
N LEU A 349 19.53 12.51 -11.61
CA LEU A 349 20.50 13.41 -10.98
C LEU A 349 21.69 13.70 -11.91
N LYS A 350 22.18 12.69 -12.65
CA LYS A 350 23.22 12.87 -13.68
C LYS A 350 22.76 13.86 -14.75
N ALA A 351 21.54 13.70 -15.27
CA ALA A 351 20.97 14.63 -16.25
C ALA A 351 20.89 16.05 -15.68
N ALA A 352 20.38 16.23 -14.45
CA ALA A 352 20.30 17.55 -13.82
C ALA A 352 21.66 18.24 -13.64
N ILE A 353 22.69 17.49 -13.25
CA ILE A 353 24.05 18.01 -13.11
C ILE A 353 24.57 18.47 -14.48
N LEU A 354 24.44 17.64 -15.52
CA LEU A 354 24.87 17.99 -16.88
C LEU A 354 24.13 19.19 -17.45
N THR A 355 22.80 19.26 -17.27
CA THR A 355 21.99 20.42 -17.66
C THR A 355 22.45 21.69 -16.92
N SER A 356 22.80 21.57 -15.64
CA SER A 356 23.33 22.70 -14.86
C SER A 356 24.69 23.16 -15.39
N ILE A 357 25.58 22.23 -15.78
CA ILE A 357 26.86 22.57 -16.42
C ILE A 357 26.64 23.35 -17.71
N LEU A 358 25.75 22.88 -18.60
CA LEU A 358 25.44 23.57 -19.86
C LEU A 358 24.87 24.98 -19.64
N THR A 359 24.14 25.17 -18.54
CA THR A 359 23.54 26.47 -18.19
C THR A 359 24.56 27.46 -17.64
N VAL A 360 25.54 26.97 -16.88
CA VAL A 360 26.49 27.82 -16.15
C VAL A 360 27.77 28.06 -16.95
N ASP A 361 28.27 27.06 -17.69
CA ASP A 361 29.51 27.18 -18.46
C ASP A 361 29.24 27.56 -19.92
N ASN A 362 29.05 28.87 -20.13
CA ASN A 362 28.80 29.45 -21.45
C ASN A 362 30.00 29.36 -22.41
N LYS A 363 31.21 29.06 -21.90
CA LYS A 363 32.46 29.02 -22.68
C LYS A 363 32.77 27.62 -23.24
N LEU A 364 31.89 26.65 -23.04
CA LEU A 364 32.04 25.31 -23.58
C LEU A 364 32.14 25.30 -25.12
N PRO A 365 33.15 24.62 -25.70
CA PRO A 365 33.21 24.40 -27.14
C PRO A 365 31.97 23.67 -27.66
N GLN A 366 31.50 24.01 -28.85
CA GLN A 366 30.27 23.45 -29.43
C GLN A 366 30.27 21.91 -29.46
N LYS A 367 31.40 21.30 -29.80
CA LYS A 367 31.57 19.84 -29.79
C LYS A 367 31.33 19.23 -28.40
N ARG A 368 31.77 19.91 -27.33
CA ARG A 368 31.52 19.46 -25.94
C ARG A 368 30.06 19.66 -25.54
N LYS A 369 29.43 20.76 -25.98
CA LYS A 369 28.00 21.01 -25.75
C LYS A 369 27.14 19.91 -26.37
N LEU A 370 27.40 19.55 -27.63
CA LEU A 370 26.69 18.46 -28.32
C LEU A 370 26.84 17.13 -27.59
N LYS A 371 28.07 16.75 -27.23
CA LYS A 371 28.30 15.51 -26.47
C LYS A 371 27.56 15.50 -25.12
N MET A 372 27.52 16.63 -24.41
CA MET A 372 26.76 16.74 -23.16
C MET A 372 25.26 16.63 -23.38
N LYS A 373 24.73 17.18 -24.47
CA LYS A 373 23.32 17.02 -24.84
C LYS A 373 22.98 15.53 -25.07
N GLU A 374 23.80 14.81 -25.83
CA GLU A 374 23.66 13.36 -26.02
C GLU A 374 23.71 12.59 -24.68
N GLU A 375 24.65 12.94 -23.78
CA GLU A 375 24.74 12.33 -22.45
C GLU A 375 23.51 12.64 -21.55
N ILE A 376 22.88 13.79 -21.73
CA ILE A 376 21.63 14.15 -21.03
C ILE A 376 20.47 13.31 -21.55
N GLU A 377 20.30 13.22 -22.87
CA GLU A 377 19.23 12.43 -23.48
C GLU A 377 19.33 10.95 -23.08
N ASP A 378 20.52 10.34 -23.18
CA ASP A 378 20.75 8.95 -22.75
C ASP A 378 20.40 8.74 -21.27
N ALA A 379 20.78 9.67 -20.40
CA ALA A 379 20.47 9.57 -18.97
C ALA A 379 18.96 9.69 -18.70
N LEU A 380 18.26 10.59 -19.38
CA LEU A 380 16.81 10.77 -19.21
C LEU A 380 16.03 9.58 -19.77
N ASP A 381 16.40 9.08 -20.94
CA ASP A 381 15.78 7.90 -21.55
C ASP A 381 15.97 6.67 -20.67
N LYS A 382 17.18 6.44 -20.14
CA LYS A 382 17.44 5.38 -19.16
C LYS A 382 16.60 5.55 -17.90
N SER A 383 16.56 6.76 -17.34
CA SER A 383 15.79 7.06 -16.13
C SER A 383 14.30 6.78 -16.30
N ILE A 384 13.69 7.23 -17.41
CA ILE A 384 12.27 7.06 -17.71
C ILE A 384 11.96 5.60 -18.05
N LYS A 385 12.85 4.89 -18.76
CA LYS A 385 12.69 3.47 -19.08
C LYS A 385 12.65 2.61 -17.81
N LEU A 386 13.55 2.87 -16.86
CA LEU A 386 13.61 2.14 -15.58
C LEU A 386 12.41 2.47 -14.69
N TYR A 387 12.09 3.75 -14.54
CA TYR A 387 10.96 4.17 -13.69
C TYR A 387 10.14 5.26 -14.40
N PRO A 388 9.09 4.87 -15.15
CA PRO A 388 8.27 5.81 -15.90
C PRO A 388 7.55 6.85 -15.06
N GLN A 389 7.53 6.74 -13.73
CA GLN A 389 6.94 7.73 -12.83
C GLN A 389 7.96 8.72 -12.24
N ASN A 390 9.22 8.69 -12.70
CA ASN A 390 10.24 9.63 -12.23
C ASN A 390 9.91 11.06 -12.67
N LYS A 391 9.38 11.86 -11.74
CA LYS A 391 9.00 13.25 -12.00
C LYS A 391 10.19 14.13 -12.38
N MET A 392 11.33 13.98 -11.71
CA MET A 392 12.52 14.79 -11.99
C MET A 392 13.01 14.56 -13.43
N ALA A 393 13.07 13.30 -13.87
CA ALA A 393 13.46 12.98 -15.24
C ALA A 393 12.48 13.56 -16.27
N LYS A 394 11.16 13.41 -16.03
CA LYS A 394 10.13 14.00 -16.90
C LYS A 394 10.24 15.52 -16.99
N ASP A 395 10.34 16.20 -15.85
CA ASP A 395 10.44 17.66 -15.79
C ASP A 395 11.69 18.17 -16.52
N ILE A 396 12.82 17.46 -16.42
CA ILE A 396 14.05 17.80 -17.15
C ILE A 396 13.88 17.53 -18.64
N PHE A 397 13.31 16.38 -19.02
CA PHE A 397 13.10 15.97 -20.41
C PHE A 397 12.21 16.94 -21.18
N GLU A 398 11.10 17.36 -20.58
CA GLU A 398 10.19 18.35 -21.15
C GLU A 398 10.92 19.68 -21.42
N ARG A 399 11.63 20.21 -20.40
CA ARG A 399 12.41 21.45 -20.54
C ARG A 399 13.54 21.34 -21.56
N PHE A 400 14.20 20.18 -21.60
CA PHE A 400 15.30 19.94 -22.51
C PHE A 400 14.82 19.97 -23.97
N ARG A 401 13.70 19.31 -24.29
CA ARG A 401 13.07 19.36 -25.62
C ARG A 401 12.54 20.74 -26.00
N GLU A 402 11.93 21.47 -25.06
CA GLU A 402 11.48 22.84 -25.32
C GLU A 402 12.62 23.77 -25.72
N ASN A 403 13.79 23.62 -25.10
CA ASN A 403 14.96 24.43 -25.41
C ASN A 403 15.58 24.05 -26.76
N GLU A 404 15.60 22.76 -27.13
CA GLU A 404 16.05 22.35 -28.47
C GLU A 404 15.18 22.89 -29.59
N ASN A 405 13.86 22.93 -29.39
CA ASN A 405 12.92 23.47 -30.38
C ASN A 405 13.00 24.99 -30.53
N LYS A 406 13.57 25.71 -29.55
CA LYS A 406 13.84 27.16 -29.63
C LYS A 406 15.18 27.49 -30.30
N GLU A 407 16.10 26.52 -30.35
CA GLU A 407 17.43 26.67 -30.97
C GLU A 407 17.45 26.23 -32.45
N LYS A 408 16.41 25.54 -32.92
CA LYS A 408 16.15 25.21 -34.33
C LYS A 408 15.28 26.31 -34.95
#